data_AF-A0A1L6J6C1-F1
#
_entry.id   AF-A0A1L6J6C1-F1
#
_cell.length_a   1.000
_cell.length_b   1.000
_cell.length_c   1.000
_cell.angle_alpha   90.00
_cell.angle_beta   90.00
_cell.angle_gamma   90.00
#
_symmetry.space_group_name_H-M   'P 1'
#
loop_
_entity.id
_entity.type
_entity.pdbx_description
1 polymer ?
#
loop_
_entity_poly.entity_id
_entity_poly.type
_entity_poly.pdbx_seq_one_letter_code
_entity_poly.pdbx_strand_id
1 'polypeptide(L)'
;MEAGNPRRWIGRWFVAVALLHGIAAFFLYGAPLQEMAAAGLIATADDYSTRAVAYWFLAFAPALAVMGLLIDAMEARHLPVPRSAAFLLLLTLIVMVAVMPATGAWLLFPPAIALLLRARR
;
A
#
# COMPACT_ATOMS: atom_id res chain seq x y z
N MET A 1 -7.46 -20.02 -29.40
CA MET A 1 -6.49 -19.03 -28.89
C MET A 1 -6.34 -19.29 -27.41
N GLU A 2 -5.25 -19.93 -26.98
CA GLU A 2 -4.93 -20.00 -25.55
C GLU A 2 -4.69 -18.57 -25.07
N ALA A 3 -5.53 -18.08 -24.15
CA ALA A 3 -5.25 -16.84 -23.45
C ALA A 3 -3.93 -17.06 -22.69
N GLY A 4 -2.84 -16.47 -23.20
CA GLY A 4 -1.54 -16.56 -22.56
C GLY A 4 -1.64 -16.16 -21.09
N ASN A 5 -0.90 -16.86 -20.22
CA ASN A 5 -0.96 -16.64 -18.77
C ASN A 5 -0.85 -15.14 -18.43
N PRO A 6 -1.87 -14.54 -17.77
CA PRO A 6 -1.86 -13.11 -17.49
C PRO A 6 -0.64 -12.75 -16.63
N ARG A 7 0.05 -11.65 -17.00
CA ARG A 7 1.19 -11.11 -16.23
C ARG A 7 0.70 -10.46 -14.93
N ARG A 8 0.39 -11.31 -13.95
CA ARG A 8 -0.07 -10.99 -12.59
C ARG A 8 1.10 -10.65 -11.69
N TRP A 9 1.53 -9.40 -11.73
CA TRP A 9 2.65 -8.97 -10.90
C TRP A 9 2.38 -7.64 -10.19
N ILE A 10 1.52 -6.78 -10.75
CA ILE A 10 1.26 -5.47 -10.16
C ILE A 10 0.54 -5.67 -8.83
N GLY A 11 -0.54 -6.46 -8.81
CA GLY A 11 -1.27 -6.73 -7.58
C GLY A 11 -0.42 -7.45 -6.53
N ARG A 12 0.38 -8.42 -6.97
CA ARG A 12 1.32 -9.16 -6.10
C ARG A 12 2.42 -8.27 -5.52
N TRP A 13 2.87 -7.26 -6.27
CA TRP A 13 3.82 -6.28 -5.77
C TRP A 13 3.22 -5.44 -4.65
N PHE A 14 1.98 -4.97 -4.81
CA PHE A 14 1.25 -4.28 -3.74
C PHE A 14 1.15 -5.12 -2.47
N VAL A 15 0.82 -6.42 -2.61
CA VAL A 15 0.77 -7.35 -1.47
C VAL A 15 2.16 -7.51 -0.83
N ALA A 16 3.23 -7.62 -1.61
CA ALA A 16 4.59 -7.70 -1.07
C ALA A 16 4.98 -6.45 -0.28
N VAL A 17 4.65 -5.25 -0.79
CA VAL A 17 4.89 -3.98 -0.09
C VAL A 17 4.03 -3.87 1.17
N ALA A 18 2.78 -4.36 1.14
CA ALA A 18 1.91 -4.42 2.30
C ALA A 18 2.49 -5.28 3.42
N LEU A 19 2.99 -6.48 3.08
CA LEU A 19 3.66 -7.37 4.04
C LEU A 19 4.91 -6.72 4.62
N LEU A 20 5.73 -6.07 3.77
CA LEU A 20 6.91 -5.33 4.22
C LEU A 20 6.54 -4.22 5.21
N HIS A 21 5.50 -3.44 4.92
CA HIS A 21 5.01 -2.38 5.82
C HIS A 21 4.52 -2.95 7.15
N GLY A 22 3.72 -4.02 7.12
CA GLY A 22 3.24 -4.67 8.33
C GLY A 22 4.40 -5.16 9.20
N ILE A 23 5.36 -5.87 8.61
CA ILE A 23 6.56 -6.36 9.31
C ILE A 23 7.37 -5.17 9.87
N ALA A 24 7.65 -4.16 9.04
CA ALA A 24 8.38 -2.98 9.48
C ALA A 24 7.65 -2.22 10.60
N ALA A 25 6.32 -2.19 10.63
CA ALA A 25 5.55 -1.59 11.71
C ALA A 25 5.89 -2.23 13.07
N PHE A 26 5.93 -3.56 13.12
CA PHE A 26 6.25 -4.29 14.34
C PHE A 26 7.69 -4.07 14.81
N PHE A 27 8.66 -4.04 13.88
CA PHE A 27 10.06 -3.86 14.25
C PHE A 27 10.41 -2.40 14.60
N LEU A 28 9.83 -1.43 13.89
CA LEU A 28 10.14 -0.01 14.09
C LEU A 28 9.30 0.63 15.20
N TYR A 29 8.07 0.14 15.41
CA TYR A 29 7.11 0.74 16.33
C TYR A 29 6.54 -0.25 17.36
N GLY A 30 7.25 -1.35 17.63
CA GLY A 30 6.82 -2.37 18.58
C GLY A 30 6.47 -1.82 19.97
N ALA A 31 7.30 -0.93 20.52
CA ALA A 31 7.01 -0.31 21.83
C ALA A 31 5.74 0.57 21.81
N PRO A 32 5.58 1.55 20.90
CA PRO A 32 4.32 2.29 20.75
C PRO A 32 3.08 1.39 20.55
N LEU A 33 3.19 0.31 19.78
CA LEU A 33 2.09 -0.62 19.55
C LEU A 33 1.73 -1.41 20.82
N GLN A 34 2.72 -1.82 21.61
CA GLN A 34 2.49 -2.47 22.91
C GLN A 34 1.85 -1.52 23.92
N GLU A 35 2.29 -0.27 23.95
CA GLU A 35 1.69 0.75 24.81
C GLU A 35 0.23 1.01 24.45
N MET A 36 -0.09 1.10 23.16
CA MET A 36 -1.49 1.17 22.70
C MET A 36 -2.27 -0.06 23.16
N ALA A 37 -1.74 -1.27 22.95
CA ALA A 37 -2.41 -2.50 23.38
C ALA A 37 -2.66 -2.53 24.90
N ALA A 38 -1.72 -2.04 25.71
CA ALA A 38 -1.84 -1.97 27.16
C ALA A 38 -2.86 -0.92 27.64
N ALA A 39 -2.98 0.20 26.92
CA ALA A 39 -3.95 1.26 27.21
C ALA A 39 -5.37 0.96 26.68
N GLY A 40 -5.54 -0.09 25.87
CA GLY A 40 -6.77 -0.41 25.14
C GLY A 40 -6.70 -0.03 23.66
N LEU A 41 -7.52 -0.62 22.80
CA LEU A 41 -7.44 -0.37 21.35
C LEU A 41 -8.25 0.85 20.87
N ILE A 42 -9.10 1.42 21.72
CA ILE A 42 -10.01 2.51 21.38
C ILE A 42 -9.43 3.82 21.92
N ALA A 43 -9.30 4.83 21.05
CA ALA A 43 -8.85 6.18 21.40
C ALA A 43 -7.48 6.23 22.11
N THR A 44 -6.51 5.39 21.68
CA THR A 44 -5.16 5.33 22.25
C THR A 44 -4.04 5.85 21.35
N ALA A 45 -4.42 6.37 20.17
CA ALA A 45 -3.53 7.13 19.30
C ALA A 45 -3.85 8.62 19.46
N ASP A 46 -3.06 9.30 20.27
CA ASP A 46 -3.19 10.74 20.55
C ASP A 46 -2.53 11.55 19.42
N ASP A 47 -3.02 12.76 19.14
CA ASP A 47 -2.53 13.57 18.01
C ASP A 47 -1.02 13.88 18.12
N TYR A 48 -0.31 13.61 17.01
CA TYR A 48 1.15 13.76 16.82
C TYR A 48 2.07 12.86 17.66
N SER A 49 1.53 11.89 18.40
CA SER A 49 2.34 10.92 19.16
C SER A 49 3.06 9.92 18.25
N THR A 50 4.09 9.24 18.80
CA THR A 50 4.72 8.08 18.15
C THR A 50 3.72 6.93 17.96
N ARG A 51 2.68 6.85 18.80
CA ARG A 51 1.54 5.91 18.64
C ARG A 51 0.71 6.23 17.40
N ALA A 52 0.45 7.50 17.12
CA ALA A 52 -0.23 7.90 15.89
C ALA A 52 0.57 7.55 14.63
N VAL A 53 1.90 7.75 14.65
CA VAL A 53 2.78 7.32 13.54
C VAL A 53 2.75 5.80 13.39
N ALA A 54 2.87 5.06 14.49
CA ALA A 54 2.81 3.60 14.52
C ALA A 54 1.47 3.08 13.95
N TYR A 55 0.36 3.69 14.36
CA TYR A 55 -0.97 3.38 13.87
C TYR A 55 -1.07 3.58 12.36
N TRP A 56 -0.71 4.76 11.85
CA TRP A 56 -0.81 5.02 10.41
C TRP A 56 0.10 4.10 9.60
N PHE A 57 1.30 3.82 10.09
CA PHE A 57 2.24 2.91 9.44
C PHE A 57 1.68 1.48 9.38
N LEU A 58 1.08 0.99 10.48
CA LEU A 58 0.46 -0.33 10.54
C LEU A 58 -0.85 -0.42 9.74
N ALA A 59 -1.75 0.56 9.89
CA ALA A 59 -3.06 0.59 9.25
C ALA A 59 -2.98 0.70 7.72
N PHE A 60 -1.87 1.23 7.19
CA PHE A 60 -1.64 1.29 5.75
C PHE A 60 -1.38 -0.11 5.14
N ALA A 61 -0.81 -1.05 5.90
CA ALA A 61 -0.53 -2.40 5.42
C ALA A 61 -1.78 -3.16 4.93
N PRO A 62 -2.87 -3.31 5.72
CA PRO A 62 -4.08 -3.98 5.23
C PRO A 62 -4.74 -3.21 4.07
N ALA A 63 -4.71 -1.88 4.06
CA ALA A 63 -5.23 -1.09 2.94
C ALA A 63 -4.48 -1.38 1.64
N LEU A 64 -3.14 -1.44 1.69
CA LEU A 64 -2.30 -1.85 0.55
C LEU A 64 -2.58 -3.28 0.11
N ALA A 65 -2.76 -4.21 1.05
CA ALA A 65 -3.06 -5.60 0.74
C ALA A 65 -4.40 -5.72 0.00
N VAL A 66 -5.46 -5.03 0.46
CA VAL A 66 -6.76 -5.01 -0.21
C VAL A 66 -6.63 -4.47 -1.64
N MET A 67 -5.93 -3.35 -1.84
CA MET A 67 -5.69 -2.82 -3.18
C MET A 67 -4.92 -3.81 -4.06
N GLY A 68 -3.88 -4.46 -3.51
CA GLY A 68 -3.10 -5.45 -4.23
C GLY A 68 -3.90 -6.68 -4.64
N LEU A 69 -4.75 -7.20 -3.75
CA LEU A 69 -5.64 -8.33 -4.03
C LEU A 69 -6.69 -7.98 -5.09
N LEU A 70 -7.26 -6.77 -5.04
CA LEU A 70 -8.19 -6.29 -6.07
C LEU A 70 -7.49 -6.18 -7.43
N ILE A 71 -6.30 -5.59 -7.48
CA ILE A 71 -5.52 -5.47 -8.72
C ILE A 71 -5.13 -6.86 -9.25
N ASP A 72 -4.69 -7.80 -8.40
CA ASP A 72 -4.33 -9.16 -8.82
C ASP A 72 -5.56 -9.92 -9.38
N ALA A 73 -6.74 -9.74 -8.78
CA ALA A 73 -7.99 -10.28 -9.30
C ALA A 73 -8.39 -9.67 -10.66
N MET A 74 -8.16 -8.37 -10.84
CA MET A 74 -8.36 -7.70 -12.14
C MET A 74 -7.35 -8.20 -13.19
N GLU A 75 -6.08 -8.35 -12.84
CA GLU A 75 -5.04 -8.92 -13.71
C GLU A 75 -5.39 -10.36 -14.12
N ALA A 76 -5.89 -11.18 -13.19
CA ALA A 76 -6.33 -12.55 -13.48
C ALA A 76 -7.49 -12.59 -14.49
N ARG A 77 -8.39 -11.61 -14.44
CA ARG A 77 -9.57 -11.49 -15.32
C ARG A 77 -9.32 -10.64 -16.56
N HIS A 78 -8.08 -10.18 -16.79
CA HIS A 78 -7.71 -9.29 -17.90
C HIS A 78 -8.53 -7.98 -17.91
N LEU A 79 -8.96 -7.52 -16.73
CA LEU A 79 -9.69 -6.28 -16.57
C LEU A 79 -8.70 -5.12 -16.39
N PRO A 80 -8.83 -4.03 -17.17
CA PRO A 80 -7.96 -2.88 -17.00
C PRO A 80 -8.33 -2.12 -15.73
N VAL A 81 -7.32 -1.65 -14.99
CA VAL A 81 -7.52 -0.63 -13.95
C VAL A 81 -7.84 0.71 -14.64
N PRO A 82 -8.86 1.46 -14.20
CA PRO A 82 -9.18 2.76 -14.78
C PRO A 82 -7.97 3.69 -14.80
N ARG A 83 -7.73 4.35 -15.94
CA ARG A 83 -6.61 5.29 -16.11
C ARG A 83 -6.59 6.39 -15.04
N SER A 84 -7.77 6.89 -14.67
CA SER A 84 -7.94 7.89 -13.62
C SER A 84 -7.44 7.38 -12.25
N ALA A 85 -7.74 6.14 -11.89
CA ALA A 85 -7.28 5.52 -10.66
C ALA A 85 -5.75 5.35 -10.64
N ALA A 86 -5.17 4.88 -11.75
CA ALA A 86 -3.71 4.75 -11.88
C ALA A 86 -2.98 6.11 -11.81
N PHE A 87 -3.56 7.14 -12.43
CA PHE A 87 -3.02 8.50 -12.38
C PHE A 87 -3.13 9.12 -10.98
N LEU A 88 -4.29 9.00 -10.33
CA LEU A 88 -4.50 9.51 -8.98
C LEU A 88 -3.54 8.84 -7.99
N LEU A 89 -3.39 7.50 -8.08
CA LEU A 89 -2.39 6.77 -7.30
C LEU A 89 -0.99 7.37 -7.49
N LEU A 90 -0.54 7.56 -8.74
CA LEU A 90 0.79 8.12 -9.00
C LEU A 90 0.96 9.52 -8.38
N LEU A 91 -0.04 10.38 -8.50
CA LEU A 91 -0.02 11.72 -7.90
C LEU A 91 0.05 11.65 -6.37
N THR A 92 -0.76 10.78 -5.75
CA THR A 92 -0.72 10.54 -4.31
C THR A 92 0.66 10.07 -3.86
N LEU A 93 1.30 9.14 -4.58
CA LEU A 93 2.65 8.67 -4.23
C LEU A 93 3.69 9.80 -4.32
N ILE A 94 3.60 10.67 -5.34
CA ILE A 94 4.48 11.84 -5.47
C ILE A 94 4.32 12.75 -4.25
N VAL A 95 3.08 13.07 -3.85
CA VAL A 95 2.81 13.92 -2.68
C VAL A 95 3.31 13.27 -1.39
N MET A 96 3.02 11.98 -1.18
CA MET A 96 3.48 11.26 0.01
C MET A 96 5.00 11.26 0.13
N VAL A 97 5.71 10.98 -0.97
CA VAL A 97 7.18 10.97 -0.97
C VAL A 97 7.74 12.38 -0.82
N ALA A 98 7.13 13.40 -1.42
CA ALA A 98 7.57 14.79 -1.29
C ALA A 98 7.39 15.33 0.14
N VAL A 99 6.29 14.97 0.80
CA VAL A 99 6.00 15.39 2.18
C VAL A 99 6.80 14.58 3.20
N MET A 100 6.87 13.26 3.03
CA MET A 100 7.54 12.36 3.98
C MET A 100 8.09 11.11 3.27
N PRO A 101 9.36 11.16 2.79
CA PRO A 101 9.99 10.02 2.11
C PRO A 101 10.06 8.75 2.95
N ALA A 102 10.14 8.92 4.28
CA ALA A 102 10.20 7.83 5.25
C ALA A 102 8.95 6.94 5.27
N THR A 103 7.84 7.36 4.64
CA THR A 103 6.62 6.54 4.47
C THR A 103 6.85 5.29 3.62
N GLY A 104 7.94 5.17 2.85
CA GLY A 104 8.17 4.02 1.99
C GLY A 104 7.30 4.00 0.72
N ALA A 105 6.48 5.03 0.48
CA ALA A 105 5.57 5.12 -0.66
C ALA A 105 6.28 5.00 -2.02
N TRP A 106 7.58 5.32 -2.09
CA TRP A 106 8.40 5.17 -3.28
C TRP A 106 8.47 3.73 -3.81
N LEU A 107 8.25 2.71 -2.97
CA LEU A 107 8.15 1.30 -3.38
C LEU A 107 6.98 1.01 -4.32
N LEU A 108 5.98 1.89 -4.37
CA LEU A 108 4.80 1.73 -5.21
C LEU A 108 4.90 2.46 -6.56
N PHE A 109 6.00 3.19 -6.83
CA PHE A 109 6.21 3.80 -8.14
C PHE A 109 6.25 2.78 -9.29
N PRO A 110 7.01 1.66 -9.21
CA PRO A 110 7.04 0.67 -10.29
C PRO A 110 5.65 0.13 -10.66
N PRO A 111 4.80 -0.37 -9.73
CA PRO A 111 3.48 -0.85 -10.09
C PRO A 111 2.52 0.28 -10.51
N ALA A 112 2.60 1.49 -9.93
CA ALA A 112 1.76 2.62 -10.33
C ALA A 112 2.04 3.08 -11.78
N ILE A 113 3.32 3.19 -12.16
CA ILE A 113 3.72 3.50 -13.54
C ILE A 113 3.25 2.40 -14.49
N ALA A 114 3.42 1.13 -14.10
CA ALA A 114 2.96 0.00 -14.92
C ALA A 114 1.44 0.00 -15.15
N LEU A 115 0.64 0.33 -14.13
CA LEU A 115 -0.81 0.50 -14.27
C LEU A 115 -1.14 1.60 -15.29
N LEU A 116 -0.46 2.75 -15.19
CA LEU A 116 -0.70 3.88 -16.10
C LEU A 116 -0.31 3.58 -17.55
N LEU A 117 0.76 2.81 -17.76
CA LEU A 117 1.20 2.36 -19.08
C LEU A 117 0.23 1.33 -19.68
N ARG A 118 -0.31 0.42 -18.87
CA ARG A 118 -1.31 -0.57 -19.32
C ARG A 118 -2.64 0.09 -19.65
N ALA A 119 -3.04 1.14 -18.94
CA ALA A 119 -4.28 1.87 -19.19
C ALA A 119 -4.24 2.78 -20.44
N ARG A 120 -3.11 2.84 -21.17
CA ARG A 120 -2.99 3.53 -22.47
C ARG A 120 -3.21 2.60 -23.67
N ARG A 121 -3.24 1.29 -23.44
CA ARG A 121 -3.43 0.26 -24.47
C ARG A 121 -4.87 -0.21 -24.45
#